data_AF-A0A431FTU7-F1
#
_entry.id   AF-A0A431FTU7-F1
#
_cell.length_a   1.000
_cell.length_b   1.000
_cell.length_c   1.000
_cell.angle_alpha   90.00
_cell.angle_beta   90.00
_cell.angle_gamma   90.00
#
_symmetry.space_group_name_H-M   'P 1'
#
loop_
_entity.id
_entity.type
_entity.pdbx_description
1 polymer ?
#
loop_
_entity_poly.entity_id
_entity_poly.type
_entity_poly.pdbx_seq_one_letter_code
_entity_poly.pdbx_strand_id
1 'polypeptide(L)'
;INNINIDSKPYLLKALYFCEDYVLYDKDKQALFDENTIKELEFNSSFYTIFISHKNKLNDTYLKARKELYKSIDEFKKLGFEDLENAYQTYINSLIV
;
A
#
# COMPACT_ATOMS: atom_id res chain seq x y z
N ILE A 1 5.19 7.72 -3.19
CA ILE A 1 5.99 6.49 -2.96
C ILE A 1 7.52 6.65 -3.13
N ASN A 2 8.02 7.38 -4.15
CA ASN A 2 9.46 7.42 -4.48
C ASN A 2 10.38 7.89 -3.32
N ASN A 3 9.91 8.86 -2.54
CA ASN A 3 10.68 9.48 -1.45
C ASN A 3 10.66 8.67 -0.14
N ILE A 4 9.93 7.55 -0.08
CA ILE A 4 9.90 6.70 1.11
C ILE A 4 11.26 6.01 1.27
N ASN A 5 11.80 6.04 2.48
CA ASN A 5 13.04 5.39 2.87
C ASN A 5 12.82 4.66 4.20
N ILE A 6 13.85 3.97 4.70
CA ILE A 6 13.75 3.22 5.95
C ILE A 6 13.33 4.10 7.14
N ASP A 7 13.73 5.37 7.16
CA ASP A 7 13.42 6.32 8.24
C ASP A 7 12.06 7.01 8.09
N SER A 8 11.31 6.67 7.04
CA SER A 8 9.97 7.20 6.86
C SER A 8 9.03 6.76 7.97
N LYS A 9 8.01 7.56 8.21
CA LYS A 9 7.03 7.29 9.27
C LYS A 9 6.37 5.91 9.07
N PRO A 10 6.04 5.20 10.15
CA PRO A 10 5.51 3.83 10.06
C PRO A 10 4.30 3.67 9.14
N TYR A 11 3.37 4.63 9.13
CA TYR A 11 2.23 4.60 8.23
C TYR A 11 2.60 4.67 6.74
N LEU A 12 3.69 5.35 6.37
CA LEU A 12 4.19 5.39 4.98
C LEU A 12 4.83 4.06 4.61
N LEU A 13 5.58 3.47 5.55
CA LEU A 13 6.17 2.14 5.37
C LEU A 13 5.09 1.07 5.25
N LYS A 14 3.98 1.23 5.98
CA LYS A 14 2.81 0.35 5.90
C LYS A 14 2.13 0.43 4.55
N ALA A 15 1.91 1.64 4.01
CA ALA A 15 1.37 1.84 2.67
C ALA A 15 2.29 1.31 1.55
N LEU A 16 3.61 1.35 1.76
CA LEU A 16 4.61 0.78 0.85
C LEU A 16 4.67 -0.76 0.93
N TYR A 17 4.69 -1.34 2.14
CA TYR A 17 4.19 -2.70 2.37
C TYR A 17 2.72 -2.75 1.92
N PHE A 18 1.96 -3.84 1.87
CA PHE A 18 0.55 -3.82 1.39
C PHE A 18 0.19 -3.24 -0.01
N CYS A 19 0.89 -2.26 -0.59
CA CYS A 19 0.62 -1.58 -1.85
C CYS A 19 -0.74 -0.87 -1.88
N GLU A 20 -0.95 -0.04 -0.86
CA GLU A 20 -2.22 0.63 -0.58
C GLU A 20 -2.05 2.15 -0.57
N ASP A 21 -3.08 2.87 -1.03
CA ASP A 21 -3.05 4.33 -1.15
C ASP A 21 -3.25 5.04 0.19
N TYR A 22 -3.78 4.33 1.20
CA TYR A 22 -4.28 4.96 2.40
C TYR A 22 -3.23 5.05 3.51
N VAL A 23 -2.99 6.29 3.92
CA VAL A 23 -2.68 6.59 5.31
C VAL A 23 -4.02 6.84 5.98
N LEU A 24 -4.44 5.95 6.88
CA LEU A 24 -5.63 6.18 7.69
C LEU A 24 -5.31 7.34 8.66
N TYR A 25 -5.99 8.46 8.48
CA TYR A 25 -5.92 9.60 9.38
C TYR A 25 -7.15 9.60 10.30
N ASP A 26 -6.97 9.97 11.57
CA ASP A 26 -8.07 10.21 12.48
C ASP A 26 -8.82 11.50 12.11
N LYS A 27 -9.86 11.83 12.89
CA LYS A 27 -10.70 13.02 12.66
C LYS A 27 -9.92 14.33 12.78
N ASP A 28 -8.79 14.33 13.48
CA ASP A 28 -7.91 15.47 13.71
C ASP A 28 -6.74 15.51 12.71
N LYS A 29 -6.79 14.68 11.65
CA LYS A 29 -5.75 14.52 10.63
C LYS A 29 -4.41 13.98 11.17
N GLN A 30 -4.42 13.34 12.34
CA GLN A 30 -3.26 12.61 12.82
C GLN A 30 -3.23 11.21 12.21
N ALA A 31 -2.06 10.70 11.85
CA ALA A 31 -1.96 9.36 11.29
C ALA A 31 -2.31 8.32 12.38
N LEU A 32 -3.27 7.44 12.12
CA LEU A 32 -3.76 6.42 13.06
C LEU A 32 -2.72 5.33 13.39
N PHE A 33 -1.63 5.28 12.64
CA PHE A 33 -0.58 4.26 12.78
C PHE A 33 0.76 4.92 13.11
N ASP A 34 0.92 5.32 14.37
CA ASP A 34 2.22 5.61 14.95
C ASP A 34 2.89 4.34 15.50
N GLU A 35 4.14 4.47 15.95
CA GLU A 35 4.93 3.33 16.45
C GLU A 35 4.31 2.62 17.66
N ASN A 36 3.65 3.37 18.56
CA ASN A 36 3.03 2.82 19.76
C ASN A 36 1.76 2.04 19.41
N THR A 37 0.92 2.62 18.55
CA THR A 37 -0.33 2.02 18.09
C THR A 37 -0.05 0.76 17.25
N ILE A 38 0.98 0.78 16.41
CA ILE A 38 1.40 -0.42 15.65
C ILE A 38 1.90 -1.52 16.58
N LYS A 39 2.65 -1.18 17.63
CA LYS A 39 3.10 -2.15 18.64
C LYS A 39 1.93 -2.84 19.32
N GLU A 40 0.87 -2.12 19.64
CA GLU A 40 -0.27 -2.70 20.35
C GLU A 40 -1.17 -3.51 19.43
N LEU A 41 -1.43 -3.03 18.21
CA LEU A 41 -2.43 -3.61 17.31
C LEU A 41 -1.87 -4.68 16.37
N GLU A 42 -0.57 -4.64 16.04
CA GLU A 42 -0.01 -5.44 14.94
C GLU A 42 1.33 -6.11 15.30
N PHE A 43 1.65 -6.33 16.58
CA PHE A 43 2.92 -6.93 17.01
C PHE A 43 3.22 -8.31 16.38
N ASN A 44 2.18 -9.07 16.02
CA ASN A 44 2.31 -10.38 15.37
C ASN A 44 2.35 -10.31 13.84
N SER A 45 2.29 -9.12 13.25
CA SER A 45 2.29 -8.96 11.79
C SER A 45 3.70 -9.12 11.21
N SER A 46 3.75 -9.60 9.97
CA SER A 46 4.98 -9.58 9.17
C SER A 46 5.46 -8.14 8.91
N PHE A 47 4.55 -7.17 8.80
CA PHE A 47 4.91 -5.76 8.73
C PHE A 47 5.72 -5.30 9.96
N TYR A 48 5.19 -5.53 11.18
CA TYR A 48 5.87 -5.19 12.42
C TYR A 48 7.24 -5.86 12.52
N THR A 49 7.30 -7.15 12.21
CA THR A 49 8.55 -7.92 12.25
C THR A 49 9.62 -7.32 11.35
N ILE A 50 9.24 -6.89 10.13
CA ILE A 50 10.19 -6.42 9.11
C ILE A 50 10.55 -4.94 9.34
N PHE A 51 9.55 -4.07 9.48
CA PHE A 51 9.75 -2.61 9.45
C PHE A 51 9.92 -1.98 10.82
N ILE A 52 9.57 -2.68 11.91
CA ILE A 52 9.71 -2.19 13.28
C ILE A 52 10.79 -2.99 14.03
N SER A 53 10.60 -4.31 14.19
CA SER A 53 11.51 -5.15 14.98
C SER A 53 12.86 -5.40 14.32
N HIS A 54 12.91 -5.56 13.00
CA HIS A 54 14.13 -5.86 12.23
C HIS A 54 14.47 -4.75 11.24
N LYS A 55 14.11 -3.52 11.57
CA LYS A 55 14.34 -2.34 10.73
C LYS A 55 15.80 -2.20 10.27
N ASN A 56 16.74 -2.54 11.15
CA ASN A 56 18.18 -2.53 10.87
C ASN A 56 18.66 -3.59 9.87
N LYS A 57 17.85 -4.61 9.56
CA LYS A 57 18.15 -5.63 8.55
C LYS A 57 17.64 -5.24 7.16
N LEU A 58 16.86 -4.17 7.06
CA LEU A 58 16.36 -3.66 5.78
C LEU A 58 17.50 -2.96 5.03
N ASN A 59 17.49 -3.13 3.72
CA ASN A 59 18.46 -2.51 2.81
C ASN A 59 17.75 -1.83 1.64
N ASP A 60 18.51 -1.03 0.91
CA ASP A 60 18.00 -0.27 -0.24
C ASP A 60 17.44 -1.18 -1.34
N THR A 61 18.01 -2.38 -1.52
CA THR A 61 17.53 -3.36 -2.50
C THR A 61 16.10 -3.80 -2.20
N TYR A 62 15.79 -4.15 -0.95
CA TYR A 62 14.45 -4.54 -0.54
C TYR A 62 13.46 -3.38 -0.70
N LEU A 63 13.85 -2.18 -0.25
CA LEU A 63 13.03 -0.98 -0.36
C LEU A 63 12.74 -0.62 -1.83
N LYS A 64 13.73 -0.77 -2.71
CA LYS A 64 13.56 -0.57 -4.15
C LYS A 64 12.56 -1.56 -4.74
N ALA A 65 12.74 -2.86 -4.46
CA ALA A 65 11.83 -3.90 -4.94
C ALA A 65 10.38 -3.65 -4.47
N ARG A 66 10.19 -3.20 -3.22
CA ARG A 66 8.85 -2.89 -2.70
C ARG A 66 8.20 -1.69 -3.39
N LYS A 67 8.99 -0.66 -3.74
CA LYS A 67 8.50 0.51 -4.51
C LYS A 67 8.12 0.13 -5.93
N GLU A 68 8.89 -0.75 -6.57
CA GLU A 68 8.58 -1.27 -7.90
C GLU A 68 7.27 -2.05 -7.88
N LEU A 69 7.10 -2.96 -6.91
CA LEU A 69 5.85 -3.70 -6.72
C LEU A 69 4.64 -2.78 -6.47
N TYR A 70 4.79 -1.75 -5.63
CA TYR A 70 3.72 -0.76 -5.42
C TYR A 70 3.29 -0.13 -6.75
N LYS A 71 4.26 0.33 -7.55
CA LYS A 71 3.98 0.98 -8.84
C LYS A 71 3.27 0.03 -9.79
N SER A 72 3.72 -1.22 -9.89
CA SER A 72 3.06 -2.22 -10.73
C SER A 72 1.63 -2.46 -10.29
N ILE A 73 1.35 -2.58 -8.99
CA ILE A 73 -0.02 -2.77 -8.49
C ILE A 73 -0.88 -1.53 -8.73
N ASP A 74 -0.35 -0.33 -8.49
CA ASP A 74 -1.03 0.94 -8.77
C ASP A 74 -1.36 1.07 -10.28
N GLU A 75 -0.43 0.71 -11.15
CA GLU A 75 -0.64 0.66 -12.60
C GLU A 75 -1.68 -0.40 -12.98
N PHE A 76 -1.63 -1.60 -12.41
CA PHE A 76 -2.67 -2.63 -12.62
C PHE A 76 -4.05 -2.18 -12.15
N LYS A 77 -4.15 -1.43 -11.04
CA LYS A 77 -5.41 -0.84 -10.56
C LYS A 77 -5.92 0.24 -11.52
N LYS A 78 -5.03 1.06 -12.07
CA LYS A 78 -5.34 2.14 -13.03
C LYS A 78 -5.73 1.65 -14.42
N LEU A 79 -5.00 0.65 -14.92
CA LEU A 79 -5.38 -0.17 -16.08
C LEU A 79 -6.63 -1.01 -15.80
N GLY A 80 -7.16 -0.90 -14.59
CA GLY A 80 -8.26 -1.68 -14.10
C GLY A 80 -9.43 -1.70 -15.07
N PHE A 81 -10.32 -2.65 -14.82
CA PHE A 81 -11.72 -2.38 -14.48
C PHE A 81 -12.51 -1.36 -15.29
N GLU A 82 -11.97 -0.23 -15.76
CA GLU A 82 -12.40 0.54 -16.92
C GLU A 82 -12.42 -0.32 -18.20
N ASP A 83 -11.40 -1.14 -18.48
CA ASP A 83 -11.44 -2.10 -19.61
C ASP A 83 -12.47 -3.21 -19.37
N LEU A 84 -12.59 -3.68 -18.12
CA LEU A 84 -13.55 -4.71 -17.75
C LEU A 84 -15.00 -4.17 -17.74
N GLU A 85 -15.19 -2.92 -17.31
CA GLU A 85 -16.45 -2.19 -17.26
C GLU A 85 -16.86 -1.78 -18.67
N ASN A 86 -15.93 -1.33 -19.52
CA ASN A 86 -16.17 -1.12 -20.96
C ASN A 86 -16.56 -2.42 -21.67
N ALA A 87 -15.87 -3.54 -21.39
CA ALA A 87 -16.22 -4.84 -21.93
C ALA A 87 -17.62 -5.29 -21.45
N TYR A 88 -17.95 -5.07 -20.18
CA TYR A 88 -19.25 -5.38 -19.61
C TYR A 88 -20.37 -4.50 -20.20
N GLN A 89 -20.17 -3.19 -20.34
CA GLN A 89 -21.12 -2.27 -20.96
C GLN A 89 -21.35 -2.61 -22.44
N THR A 90 -20.28 -2.95 -23.17
CA THR A 90 -20.37 -3.41 -24.57
C THR A 90 -21.23 -4.67 -24.67
N TYR A 91 -21.02 -5.64 -23.79
CA TYR A 91 -21.82 -6.87 -23.72
C TYR A 91 -23.30 -6.60 -23.40
N ILE A 92 -23.61 -5.80 -22.37
CA ILE A 92 -24.99 -5.44 -22.03
C ILE A 92 -25.69 -4.72 -23.18
N ASN A 93 -25.03 -3.77 -23.86
CA ASN A 93 -25.61 -3.06 -25.01
C ASN A 93 -25.92 -4.00 -26.19
N SER A 94 -25.12 -5.05 -26.39
CA SER A 94 -25.38 -6.06 -27.43
C SER A 94 -26.57 -6.97 -27.14
N LEU A 95 -27.00 -7.07 -25.87
CA LEU A 95 -28.15 -7.89 -25.46
C LEU A 95 -29.48 -7.13 -25.49
N ILE A 96 -29.44 -5.80 -25.61
CA ILE A 96 -30.63 -4.92 -25.58
C ILE A 96 -31.14 -4.60 -27.00
N VAL A 97 -30.47 -5.09 -28.05
CA VAL A 97 -30.88 -4.96 -29.46
C VAL A 97 -31.71 -6.16 -29.93
#